data_AF-A0A351NZW9-F1
#
_entry.id   AF-A0A351NZW9-F1
#
_cell.length_a   1.000
_cell.length_b   1.000
_cell.length_c   1.000
_cell.angle_alpha   90.00
_cell.angle_beta   90.00
_cell.angle_gamma   90.00
#
_symmetry.space_group_name_H-M   'P 1'
#
loop_
_entity.id
_entity.type
_entity.pdbx_description
1 polymer ?
#
loop_
_entity_poly.entity_id
_entity_poly.type
_entity_poly.pdbx_seq_one_letter_code
_entity_poly.pdbx_strand_id
1 'polypeptide(L)' 'FGVHRCMGNRLAEMQLRVLWEEIMKRFKKVEVVGDIERVQSSFVRGYATMPVQVHPW' A
#
# COMPACT_ATOMS: atom_id res chain seq x y z
N PHE A 1 -13.99 -14.39 13.02
CA PHE A 1 -12.71 -15.11 12.75
C PHE A 1 -12.96 -16.60 12.87
N GLY A 2 -12.09 -17.45 12.29
CA GLY A 2 -12.26 -18.91 12.30
C GLY A 2 -11.08 -19.62 11.63
N VAL A 3 -11.22 -20.91 11.31
CA VAL A 3 -10.13 -21.76 10.79
C VAL A 3 -9.53 -21.29 9.45
N HIS A 4 -10.25 -20.45 8.70
CA HIS A 4 -9.76 -19.85 7.45
C HIS A 4 -9.21 -18.43 7.62
N ARG A 5 -8.92 -17.99 8.85
CA ARG A 5 -8.27 -16.70 9.07
C ARG A 5 -6.93 -16.67 8.34
N CYS A 6 -6.66 -15.56 7.65
CA CYS A 6 -5.46 -15.39 6.84
C CYS A 6 -4.21 -15.78 7.65
N MET A 7 -3.57 -16.88 7.24
CA MET A 7 -2.32 -17.36 7.82
C MET A 7 -1.19 -16.34 7.62
N GLY A 8 -1.25 -15.56 6.53
CA GLY A 8 -0.28 -14.53 6.19
C GLY A 8 -0.51 -13.16 6.85
N ASN A 9 -1.45 -13.02 7.79
CA ASN A 9 -1.80 -11.70 8.33
C ASN A 9 -0.58 -10.99 8.96
N ARG A 10 0.25 -11.73 9.71
CA ARG A 10 1.45 -11.18 10.34
C ARG A 10 2.55 -10.82 9.34
N LEU A 11 2.62 -11.55 8.22
CA LEU A 11 3.56 -11.22 7.14
C LEU A 11 3.15 -9.91 6.47
N ALA A 12 1.87 -9.73 6.15
CA ALA A 12 1.36 -8.49 5.58
C ALA A 12 1.56 -7.29 6.52
N GLU A 13 1.29 -7.47 7.82
CA GLU A 13 1.57 -6.45 8.85
C GLU A 13 3.06 -6.06 8.89
N MET A 14 3.95 -7.05 8.84
CA MET A 14 5.40 -6.81 8.82
C MET A 14 5.82 -6.04 7.56
N GLN A 15 5.34 -6.44 6.37
CA GLN A 15 5.67 -5.77 5.11
C GLN A 15 5.23 -4.30 5.12
N LEU A 16 4.01 -4.02 5.61
CA LEU A 16 3.49 -2.66 5.72
C LEU A 16 4.30 -1.83 6.72
N ARG A 17 4.68 -2.42 7.87
CA ARG A 17 5.51 -1.73 8.86
C ARG A 17 6.86 -1.34 8.27
N VAL A 18 7.58 -2.28 7.66
CA VAL A 18 8.90 -2.02 7.05
C VAL A 18 8.78 -0.99 5.93
N LEU A 19 7.76 -1.08 5.08
CA LEU A 19 7.50 -0.09 4.04
C LEU A 19 7.40 1.34 4.62
N TRP A 20 6.61 1.53 5.67
CA TRP A 20 6.43 2.84 6.30
C TRP A 20 7.66 3.34 7.06
N GLU A 21 8.36 2.45 7.78
CA GLU A 21 9.65 2.78 8.44
C GLU A 21 10.66 3.32 7.44
N GLU A 22 10.75 2.69 6.27
CA GLU A 22 11.69 3.05 5.22
C GLU A 22 11.26 4.30 4.42
N ILE A 23 9.95 4.52 4.22
CA ILE A 23 9.41 5.76 3.64
C ILE A 23 9.75 6.95 4.52
N MET A 24 9.50 6.87 5.83
CA MET A 24 9.72 7.98 6.76
C MET A 24 11.21 8.41 6.82
N LYS A 25 12.15 7.48 6.63
CA LYS A 25 13.59 7.79 6.55
C LYS A 25 13.99 8.55 5.29
N ARG A 26 13.29 8.33 4.16
CA ARG A 26 13.72 8.80 2.83
C ARG A 26 12.93 9.98 2.31
N PHE A 27 11.65 10.08 2.67
CA PHE A 27 10.73 11.04 2.07
C PHE A 27 9.93 11.79 3.14
N LYS A 28 9.80 13.11 2.97
CA LYS A 28 8.91 13.95 3.78
C LYS A 28 7.45 13.86 3.36
N LYS A 29 7.19 13.53 2.09
CA LYS A 29 5.84 13.41 1.53
C LYS A 29 5.84 12.44 0.33
N VAL A 30 4.81 11.60 0.26
CA VAL A 30 4.44 10.84 -0.95
C VAL A 30 3.11 11.41 -1.42
N GLU A 31 3.10 12.09 -2.56
CA GLU A 31 1.94 12.82 -3.06
C GLU A 31 1.31 12.10 -4.24
N VAL A 32 -0.01 11.91 -4.21
CA VAL A 32 -0.78 11.43 -5.37
C VAL A 32 -1.05 12.61 -6.28
N VAL A 33 -0.60 12.53 -7.53
CA VAL A 33 -0.57 13.69 -8.47
C VAL A 33 -1.47 13.53 -9.68
N GLY A 34 -2.26 12.45 -9.74
CA GLY A 34 -3.15 12.20 -10.87
C GLY A 34 -4.30 11.27 -10.51
N ASP A 35 -5.14 11.01 -11.50
CA ASP A 35 -6.30 10.14 -11.33
C ASP A 35 -5.89 8.70 -11.04
N ILE A 36 -6.67 8.07 -10.17
CA ILE A 36 -6.44 6.69 -9.73
C ILE A 36 -7.34 5.77 -10.54
N GLU A 37 -6.75 4.79 -11.20
CA GLU A 37 -7.49 3.74 -11.89
C GLU A 37 -7.66 2.55 -10.95
N ARG A 38 -8.92 2.11 -10.77
CA ARG A 38 -9.24 0.93 -9.95
C ARG A 38 -9.30 -0.32 -10.82
N VAL A 39 -8.94 -1.45 -10.23
CA VAL A 39 -9.13 -2.75 -10.87
C VAL A 39 -10.62 -3.05 -10.98
N GLN A 40 -11.09 -3.46 -12.16
CA GLN A 40 -12.46 -3.94 -12.34
C GLN A 40 -12.59 -5.35 -11.75
N SER A 41 -13.00 -5.46 -10.49
CA SER A 41 -13.27 -6.74 -9.84
C SER A 41 -14.41 -6.60 -8.82
N SER A 42 -15.28 -7.59 -8.76
CA SER A 42 -16.31 -7.70 -7.72
C SER A 42 -15.75 -8.16 -6.37
N PHE A 43 -14.50 -8.65 -6.33
CA PHE A 43 -13.85 -9.20 -5.15
C PHE A 43 -12.59 -8.41 -4.76
N VAL A 44 -11.68 -8.20 -5.71
CA VAL A 44 -10.39 -7.55 -5.46
C VAL A 44 -10.57 -6.04 -5.41
N ARG A 45 -10.25 -5.43 -4.27
CA ARG A 45 -10.23 -3.97 -4.10
C ARG A 45 -8.81 -3.46 -4.31
N GLY A 46 -8.42 -3.29 -5.57
CA GLY A 46 -7.08 -2.87 -5.97
C GLY A 46 -7.05 -1.61 -6.83
N TYR A 47 -5.85 -1.04 -6.95
CA TYR A 47 -5.54 0.07 -7.87
C TYR A 47 -4.69 -0.48 -9.01
N ALA A 48 -5.11 -0.25 -10.25
CA ALA A 48 -4.35 -0.60 -11.45
C ALA A 48 -3.23 0.42 -11.69
N THR A 49 -3.54 1.71 -11.49
CA THR A 49 -2.60 2.81 -11.65
C THR A 49 -2.81 3.84 -10.54
N MET A 50 -1.72 4.32 -9.94
CA MET A 50 -1.72 5.40 -8.94
C MET A 50 -0.47 6.28 -9.13
N PRO A 51 -0.57 7.39 -9.88
CA PRO A 51 0.57 8.28 -10.12
C PRO A 51 1.00 8.97 -8.83
N VAL A 52 2.28 8.83 -8.46
CA VAL A 52 2.84 9.45 -7.25
C VAL A 52 4.11 10.25 -7.54
N GLN A 53 4.29 11.34 -6.81
CA GLN A 53 5.54 12.08 -6.71
C GLN A 53 6.07 11.99 -5.28
N VAL A 54 7.33 11.58 -5.14
CA VAL A 54 8.01 11.51 -3.83
C VAL A 54 8.82 12.78 -3.59
N HIS A 55 8.75 13.28 -2.36
CA HIS A 55 9.48 14.45 -1.92
C HIS A 55 10.54 14.01 -0.90
N PRO A 56 11.83 14.03 -1.23
CA PRO A 56 12.88 13.71 -0.27
C PRO A 56 13.00 14.79 0.82
N TRP A 57 13.68 14.43 1.91
CA TRP A 57 14.12 15.38 2.93
C TRP A 57 15.07 16.42 2.32
#